data_AF-A0A6V7JHC6-F1
#
_entry.id   AF-A0A6V7JHC6-F1
#
_cell.length_a   1.000
_cell.length_b   1.000
_cell.length_c   1.000
_cell.angle_alpha   90.00
_cell.angle_beta   90.00
_cell.angle_gamma   90.00
#
_symmetry.space_group_name_H-M   'P 1'
#
loop_
_entity.id
_entity.type
_entity.pdbx_description
1 polymer ?
#
loop_
_entity_poly.entity_id
_entity_poly.type
_entity_poly.pdbx_seq_one_letter_code
_entity_poly.pdbx_strand_id
1 'polypeptide(L)' 'LALTIPPPQNDEEATSLGYSKCYMYRVDFVGLLENGSAPVADPSWKVQKCQYGWEYNYTDVPYVTVASQ' A
#
# COMPACT_ATOMS: atom_id res chain seq x y z
N LEU A 1 -12.68 9.25 -1.06
CA LEU A 1 -11.62 8.80 -0.12
C LEU A 1 -10.34 8.45 -0.90
N ALA A 2 -9.63 9.43 -1.45
CA ALA A 2 -8.44 9.18 -2.28
C ALA A 2 -7.22 10.04 -1.86
N LEU A 3 -7.30 10.72 -0.72
CA LEU A 3 -6.35 11.78 -0.35
C LEU A 3 -5.28 11.33 0.66
N THR A 4 -5.09 10.03 0.86
CA THR A 4 -4.13 9.49 1.84
C THR A 4 -3.13 8.49 1.25
N ILE A 5 -3.17 8.28 -0.07
CA ILE A 5 -2.29 7.33 -0.76
C ILE A 5 -1.24 8.14 -1.55
N PRO A 6 0.06 7.92 -1.30
CA PRO A 6 1.12 8.60 -2.02
C PRO A 6 1.17 8.18 -3.50
N PRO A 7 1.82 8.98 -4.36
CA PRO A 7 2.15 8.54 -5.72
C PRO A 7 3.04 7.28 -5.69
N PRO A 8 3.05 6.49 -6.78
CA PRO A 8 3.94 5.33 -6.90
C PRO A 8 5.40 5.73 -6.65
N GLN A 9 6.09 4.95 -5.82
CA GLN A 9 7.53 5.08 -5.63
C GLN A 9 8.26 4.01 -6.44
N ASN A 10 9.41 4.39 -7.02
CA ASN A 10 10.20 3.54 -7.95
C ASN A 10 9.44 3.24 -9.24
N ASP A 11 9.88 2.21 -9.99
CA ASP A 11 9.25 1.72 -11.22
C ASP A 11 7.91 0.99 -10.95
N GLU A 12 7.25 1.29 -9.82
CA GLU A 12 6.00 0.68 -9.42
C GLU A 12 4.88 1.21 -10.32
N GLU A 13 4.18 0.29 -10.99
CA GLU A 13 3.11 0.66 -11.90
C GLU A 13 1.97 1.29 -11.11
N ALA A 14 1.71 2.58 -11.38
CA ALA A 14 0.64 3.32 -10.76
C ALA A 14 -0.68 2.56 -10.92
N THR A 15 -1.56 2.61 -9.92
CA THR A 15 -2.97 2.27 -10.17
C THR A 15 -3.49 3.16 -11.32
N SER A 16 -4.57 2.75 -12.00
CA SER A 16 -5.26 3.57 -13.01
C SER A 16 -5.65 4.99 -12.55
N LEU A 17 -5.59 5.23 -11.22
CA LEU A 17 -5.83 6.50 -10.55
C LEU A 17 -4.56 7.28 -10.16
N GLY A 18 -3.35 6.79 -10.48
CA GLY A 18 -2.08 7.47 -10.18
C GLY A 18 -1.52 7.27 -8.77
N TYR A 19 -2.07 6.33 -7.99
CA TYR A 19 -1.68 6.08 -6.59
C TYR A 19 -0.88 4.78 -6.43
N SER A 20 0.02 4.75 -5.44
CA SER A 20 0.76 3.53 -5.05
C SER A 20 -0.19 2.46 -4.49
N LYS A 21 0.15 1.19 -4.73
CA LYS A 21 -0.57 0.03 -4.17
C LYS A 21 0.10 -0.49 -2.90
N CYS A 22 1.41 -0.31 -2.79
CA CYS A 22 2.24 -0.92 -1.76
C CYS A 22 2.65 0.07 -0.65
N TYR A 23 2.47 1.37 -0.88
CA TYR A 23 2.93 2.41 0.02
C TYR A 23 1.80 3.29 0.54
N MET A 24 1.98 3.79 1.76
CA MET A 24 1.07 4.70 2.46
C MET A 24 1.86 5.78 3.21
N TYR A 25 1.21 6.89 3.55
CA TYR A 25 1.83 7.87 4.44
C TYR A 25 1.96 7.34 5.87
N ARG A 26 3.11 7.64 6.51
CA ARG A 26 3.37 7.38 7.91
C ARG A 26 2.86 8.55 8.75
N VAL A 27 1.55 8.64 8.87
CA VAL A 27 0.87 9.62 9.72
C VAL A 27 0.00 8.93 10.75
N ASP A 28 -0.28 9.61 11.85
CA ASP A 28 -1.29 9.16 12.80
C ASP A 28 -2.67 9.51 12.23
N PHE A 29 -3.27 8.53 11.56
CA PHE A 29 -4.59 8.68 10.96
C PHE A 29 -5.70 8.87 11.99
N VAL A 30 -5.51 8.41 13.23
CA VAL A 30 -6.53 8.53 14.29
C VAL A 30 -6.68 9.99 14.68
N GLY A 31 -5.57 10.64 15.05
CA GLY A 31 -5.59 12.07 15.38
C GLY A 31 -6.00 12.96 14.20
N LEU A 32 -5.69 12.53 12.97
CA LEU A 32 -6.10 13.23 11.76
C LEU A 32 -7.61 13.19 11.51
N LEU A 33 -8.24 12.04 11.73
CA LEU A 33 -9.69 11.88 11.59
C LEU A 33 -10.45 12.62 12.70
N GLU A 34 -9.92 12.62 13.93
CA GLU A 34 -10.51 13.33 15.06
C GLU A 34 -10.47 14.85 14.90
N ASN A 35 -9.44 15.38 14.24
CA ASN A 35 -9.30 16.81 13.96
C ASN A 35 -10.24 17.30 12.83
N GLY A 36 -11.08 16.42 12.26
CA GLY A 36 -12.21 16.75 11.37
C GLY A 36 -11.86 17.38 10.02
N SER A 37 -10.59 17.70 9.78
CA SER A 37 -10.06 18.15 8.50
C SER A 37 -9.64 16.91 7.72
N ALA A 38 -10.40 16.52 6.71
CA ALA A 38 -9.93 15.55 5.73
C ALA A 38 -8.65 16.13 5.13
N PRO A 39 -7.46 15.60 5.46
CA PRO A 39 -6.24 16.27 5.08
C PRO A 39 -6.06 16.12 3.58
N VAL A 40 -5.80 17.24 2.91
CA VAL A 40 -5.05 17.18 1.67
C VAL A 40 -3.72 16.52 2.01
N ALA A 41 -3.38 15.39 1.38
CA ALA A 41 -2.09 14.74 1.59
C ALA A 41 -0.97 15.77 1.45
N ASP A 42 -0.19 15.94 2.51
CA ASP A 42 1.00 16.77 2.44
C ASP A 42 2.12 15.94 1.78
N PRO A 43 2.68 16.38 0.65
CA PRO A 43 3.75 15.66 -0.04
C PRO A 43 5.04 15.56 0.79
N SER A 44 5.19 16.34 1.87
CA SER A 44 6.32 16.24 2.80
C SER A 44 6.21 15.07 3.78
N TRP A 45 5.05 14.41 3.88
CA TRP A 45 4.87 13.29 4.77
C TRP A 45 5.74 12.10 4.37
N LYS A 46 6.35 11.47 5.38
CA LYS A 46 7.15 10.27 5.17
C LYS A 46 6.25 9.15 4.65
N VAL A 47 6.76 8.42 3.68
CA VAL A 47 6.08 7.26 3.10
C VAL A 47 6.64 5.99 3.73
N GLN A 48 5.77 5.00 3.95
CA GLN A 48 6.13 3.67 4.47
C GLN A 48 5.37 2.59 3.70
N LYS A 49 5.83 1.34 3.78
CA LYS A 49 5.05 0.21 3.26
C LYS A 49 3.69 0.12 3.96
N CYS A 50 2.68 -0.33 3.21
CA CYS A 50 1.35 -0.60 3.74
C CYS A 50 1.43 -1.56 4.93
N GLN A 51 1.00 -1.11 6.09
CA GLN A 51 1.04 -1.94 7.31
C GLN A 51 -0.16 -2.89 7.44
N TYR A 52 -1.28 -2.55 6.80
CA TYR A 52 -2.53 -3.30 6.87
C TYR A 52 -2.91 -3.92 5.51
N GLY A 53 -1.91 -4.35 4.76
CA GLY A 53 -2.08 -4.94 3.43
C GLY A 53 -2.12 -6.46 3.45
N TRP A 54 -2.55 -7.02 2.33
CA TRP A 54 -2.31 -8.42 1.99
C TRP A 54 -1.07 -8.49 1.10
N GLU A 55 -0.04 -9.20 1.55
CA GLU A 55 1.10 -9.54 0.71
C GLU A 55 0.85 -10.93 0.11
N TYR A 56 1.04 -11.05 -1.21
CA TYR A 56 1.02 -12.36 -1.84
C TYR A 56 2.21 -13.17 -1.34
N ASN A 57 1.95 -14.30 -0.72
CA ASN A 57 3.00 -15.23 -0.35
C ASN A 57 3.40 -16.02 -1.60
N TYR A 58 4.55 -15.68 -2.18
CA TYR A 58 5.14 -16.39 -3.33
C TYR A 58 5.90 -17.66 -2.92
N THR A 59 5.70 -18.16 -1.70
CA THR A 59 6.22 -19.48 -1.35
C THR A 59 5.56 -20.47 -2.31
N ASP A 60 6.38 -21.02 -3.22
CA ASP A 60 6.03 -22.17 -4.03
C ASP A 60 5.51 -23.24 -3.08
N VAL A 61 4.18 -23.41 -3.05
CA VAL A 61 3.59 -24.57 -2.40
C VAL A 61 4.17 -25.75 -3.16
N PRO A 62 4.97 -26.63 -2.53
CA PRO A 62 5.49 -27.79 -3.21
C PRO A 62 4.29 -28.73 -3.41
N TYR A 63 3.51 -28.49 -4.45
CA TYR A 63 2.62 -29.50 -4.98
C TYR A 63 3.54 -30.62 -5.41
N VAL A 64 3.57 -31.70 -4.62
CA VAL A 64 4.11 -32.97 -5.08
C VAL A 64 3.34 -33.30 -6.34
N THR A 65 3.93 -33.03 -7.48
CA THR A 65 3.36 -33.44 -8.76
C THR A 65 3.36 -34.95 -8.73
N VAL A 66 2.18 -35.56 -8.56
CA VAL A 66 1.99 -37.02 -8.61
C VAL A 66 2.19 -37.59 -10.03
N ALA A 67 2.92 -36.89 -10.89
CA ALA A 67 3.29 -37.30 -12.24
C ALA A 67 4.69 -37.95 -12.24
N SER A 68 4.89 -38.93 -11.38
CA SER A 68 5.98 -39.90 -11.49
C SER A 68 5.44 -41.25 -11.03
N GLN A 69 4.80 -41.94 -11.97
CA GLN A 69 4.62 -43.39 -11.98
C GLN A 69 4.58 -43.87 -13.43
#